data_AF-A0A0N0MFD7-F1
#
_entry.id   AF-A0A0N0MFD7-F1
#
_cell.length_a   1.000
_cell.length_b   1.000
_cell.length_c   1.000
_cell.angle_alpha   90.00
_cell.angle_beta   90.00
_cell.angle_gamma   90.00
#
_symmetry.space_group_name_H-M   'P 1'
#
loop_
_entity.id
_entity.type
_entity.pdbx_description
1 polymer ?
#
loop_
_entity_poly.entity_id
_entity_poly.type
_entity_poly.pdbx_seq_one_letter_code
_entity_poly.pdbx_strand_id
1 'polypeptide(L)'
;MTTSFRFRIATASVLALALSTGAAHARETSKSCHQKFTTARTAGTLNGQSYKDFKTAQCGDVATPETKAAEPAAPAASPVATPAAPKASAPAAAPVSTNATLPDAVSPKYSKEAAGKARLHTCLDQYNANKATNANGGLRWIQRGGGYYSVCNARLKG
;
A
#
# COMPACT_ATOMS: atom_id res chain seq x y z
N MET A 1 -1.47 -4.96 71.94
CA MET A 1 -2.93 -4.92 71.70
C MET A 1 -3.17 -5.09 70.20
N THR A 2 -3.73 -6.23 69.76
CA THR A 2 -5.15 -6.38 69.33
C THR A 2 -5.39 -5.55 68.05
N THR A 3 -5.77 -6.09 66.88
CA THR A 3 -6.67 -7.21 66.60
C THR A 3 -6.61 -7.56 65.11
N SER A 4 -6.69 -8.85 64.80
CA SER A 4 -7.04 -9.44 63.52
C SER A 4 -8.42 -8.98 63.03
N PHE A 5 -8.61 -8.79 61.72
CA PHE A 5 -9.93 -9.04 61.09
C PHE A 5 -9.76 -9.67 59.71
N ARG A 6 -10.12 -10.95 59.63
CA ARG A 6 -10.25 -11.73 58.39
C ARG A 6 -11.59 -11.39 57.77
N PHE A 7 -11.60 -10.66 56.66
CA PHE A 7 -12.81 -10.49 55.86
C PHE A 7 -12.83 -11.55 54.76
N ARG A 8 -13.59 -12.64 55.00
CA ARG A 8 -14.08 -13.51 53.95
C ARG A 8 -15.30 -12.83 53.32
N ILE A 9 -15.16 -12.32 52.11
CA ILE A 9 -16.32 -11.99 51.27
C ILE A 9 -16.37 -13.03 50.16
N ALA A 10 -17.27 -13.99 50.35
CA ALA A 10 -17.77 -14.84 49.29
C ALA A 10 -18.81 -14.02 48.51
N THR A 11 -18.41 -13.45 47.37
CA THR A 11 -19.35 -12.92 46.37
C THR A 11 -19.57 -13.98 45.31
N ALA A 12 -20.58 -14.82 45.55
CA ALA A 12 -21.28 -15.52 44.48
C ALA A 12 -21.99 -14.43 43.64
N SER A 13 -21.39 -14.07 42.49
CA SER A 13 -22.05 -13.21 41.50
C SER A 13 -22.48 -14.06 40.32
N VAL A 14 -23.78 -13.95 40.08
CA VAL A 14 -24.64 -14.68 39.17
C VAL A 14 -24.11 -14.66 37.73
N LEU A 15 -24.20 -15.84 37.11
CA LEU A 15 -24.15 -16.06 35.68
C LEU A 15 -25.25 -15.24 34.98
N ALA A 16 -24.86 -14.21 34.24
CA ALA A 16 -25.66 -13.62 33.17
C ALA A 16 -24.84 -13.67 31.87
N LEU A 17 -24.87 -14.83 31.23
CA LEU A 17 -24.37 -15.06 29.87
C LEU A 17 -25.53 -14.86 28.88
N ALA A 18 -25.73 -13.62 28.43
CA ALA A 18 -26.51 -13.21 27.24
C ALA A 18 -26.46 -11.68 27.20
N LEU A 19 -26.10 -10.95 26.15
CA LEU A 19 -26.10 -11.24 24.72
C LEU A 19 -25.15 -10.20 24.05
N SER A 20 -23.88 -10.52 23.87
CA SER A 20 -23.01 -9.76 22.97
C SER A 20 -22.94 -10.48 21.64
N THR A 21 -23.62 -9.93 20.64
CA THR A 21 -23.16 -9.77 19.25
C THR A 21 -24.31 -9.25 18.39
N GLY A 22 -24.87 -8.10 18.79
CA GLY A 22 -25.41 -7.16 17.81
C GLY A 22 -24.27 -6.48 17.04
N ALA A 23 -23.34 -7.26 16.49
CA ALA A 23 -22.51 -6.75 15.42
C ALA A 23 -23.44 -6.68 14.22
N ALA A 24 -24.06 -5.50 14.02
CA ALA A 24 -24.12 -5.03 12.66
C ALA A 24 -22.73 -5.30 12.09
N HIS A 25 -22.61 -6.25 11.16
CA HIS A 25 -21.44 -6.34 10.33
C HIS A 25 -21.37 -4.98 9.67
N ALA A 26 -20.64 -4.07 10.30
CA ALA A 26 -20.42 -2.75 9.78
C ALA A 26 -19.69 -3.05 8.49
N ARG A 27 -20.43 -2.97 7.37
CA ARG A 27 -19.85 -2.89 6.04
C ARG A 27 -18.68 -1.97 6.19
N GLU A 28 -17.48 -2.51 6.10
CA GLU A 28 -16.32 -1.72 6.45
C GLU A 28 -16.24 -0.64 5.37
N THR A 29 -16.67 0.57 5.74
CA THR A 29 -16.89 1.62 4.77
C THR A 29 -15.56 1.87 4.07
N SER A 30 -15.61 2.21 2.77
CA SER A 30 -14.40 2.50 1.98
C SER A 30 -13.45 3.47 2.70
N LYS A 31 -14.00 4.39 3.50
CA LYS A 31 -13.27 5.32 4.37
C LYS A 31 -12.52 4.64 5.52
N SER A 32 -13.15 3.71 6.24
CA SER A 32 -12.49 2.90 7.29
C SER A 32 -11.34 2.07 6.70
N CYS A 33 -11.58 1.43 5.55
CA CYS A 33 -10.56 0.63 4.88
C CYS A 33 -9.35 1.49 4.46
N HIS A 34 -9.59 2.70 3.94
CA HIS A 34 -8.51 3.61 3.55
C HIS A 34 -7.69 4.09 4.75
N GLN A 35 -8.33 4.28 5.91
CA GLN A 35 -7.65 4.59 7.17
C GLN A 35 -6.75 3.43 7.61
N LYS A 36 -7.24 2.19 7.62
CA LYS A 36 -6.41 1.01 7.95
C LYS A 36 -5.22 0.85 7.01
N PHE A 37 -5.41 1.05 5.71
CA PHE A 37 -4.30 1.03 4.75
C PHE A 37 -3.26 2.13 5.03
N THR A 38 -3.73 3.34 5.35
CA THR A 38 -2.84 4.47 5.65
C THR A 38 -2.01 4.19 6.91
N THR A 39 -2.63 3.64 7.95
CA THR A 39 -1.94 3.23 9.17
C THR A 39 -0.93 2.12 8.90
N ALA A 40 -1.30 1.08 8.15
CA ALA A 40 -0.39 0.00 7.76
C ALA A 40 0.78 0.52 6.90
N ARG A 41 0.53 1.50 6.02
CA ARG A 41 1.56 2.15 5.22
C ARG A 41 2.55 2.91 6.08
N THR A 42 2.04 3.70 7.02
CA THR A 42 2.87 4.49 7.94
C THR A 42 3.64 3.60 8.91
N ALA A 43 3.05 2.51 9.37
CA ALA A 43 3.70 1.51 10.22
C ALA A 43 4.69 0.62 9.45
N GLY A 44 4.78 0.74 8.11
CA GLY A 44 5.64 -0.09 7.27
C GLY A 44 5.20 -1.55 7.16
N THR A 45 4.01 -1.90 7.65
CA THR A 45 3.51 -3.28 7.72
C THR A 45 2.85 -3.77 6.43
N LEU A 46 2.73 -2.89 5.42
CA LEU A 46 2.15 -3.28 4.13
C LEU A 46 3.01 -4.27 3.33
N ASN A 47 4.29 -4.47 3.67
CA ASN A 47 5.20 -5.35 2.91
C ASN A 47 5.18 -5.08 1.39
N GLY A 48 4.92 -3.83 1.00
CA GLY A 48 4.79 -3.43 -0.41
C GLY A 48 3.44 -3.74 -1.08
N GLN A 49 2.44 -4.21 -0.35
CA GLN A 49 1.09 -4.49 -0.85
C GLN A 49 0.41 -3.20 -1.34
N SER A 50 -0.25 -3.29 -2.50
CA SER A 50 -1.01 -2.18 -3.06
C SER A 50 -2.34 -1.99 -2.33
N TYR A 51 -2.93 -0.78 -2.38
CA TYR A 51 -4.26 -0.55 -1.77
C TYR A 51 -5.34 -1.47 -2.34
N LYS A 52 -5.23 -1.84 -3.63
CA LYS A 52 -6.14 -2.78 -4.27
C LYS A 52 -6.09 -4.14 -3.57
N ASP A 53 -4.88 -4.68 -3.38
CA ASP A 53 -4.69 -5.99 -2.77
C ASP A 53 -5.04 -5.95 -1.27
N PHE A 54 -4.69 -4.87 -0.57
CA PHE A 54 -5.07 -4.66 0.82
C PHE A 54 -6.59 -4.58 0.99
N LYS A 55 -7.28 -3.84 0.12
CA LYS A 55 -8.74 -3.72 0.15
C LYS A 55 -9.41 -5.07 -0.10
N THR A 56 -8.90 -5.86 -1.05
CA THR A 56 -9.43 -7.21 -1.30
C THR A 56 -9.18 -8.15 -0.12
N ALA A 57 -8.00 -8.10 0.49
CA ALA A 57 -7.62 -9.02 1.57
C ALA A 57 -8.17 -8.64 2.95
N GLN A 58 -8.34 -7.35 3.23
CA GLN A 58 -8.59 -6.80 4.57
C GLN A 58 -9.87 -5.96 4.66
N CYS A 59 -10.51 -5.67 3.53
CA CYS A 59 -11.70 -4.83 3.47
C CYS A 59 -12.80 -5.38 2.54
N GLY A 60 -12.72 -6.65 2.17
CA GLY A 60 -13.80 -7.33 1.45
C GLY A 60 -14.93 -7.70 2.41
N ASP A 61 -16.17 -7.36 2.07
CA ASP A 61 -17.38 -7.84 2.73
C ASP A 61 -17.35 -9.38 2.83
N VAL A 62 -17.09 -9.92 4.03
CA VAL A 62 -17.30 -11.35 4.29
C VAL A 62 -18.78 -11.55 4.56
N ALA A 63 -19.54 -11.80 3.50
CA ALA A 63 -20.80 -12.52 3.59
C ALA A 63 -20.51 -13.95 3.14
N THR A 64 -20.35 -14.85 4.10
CA THR A 64 -20.46 -16.29 3.85
C THR A 64 -21.93 -16.62 3.58
N PRO A 65 -22.24 -17.38 2.52
CA PRO A 65 -23.28 -18.39 2.66
C PRO A 65 -22.67 -19.76 2.36
N GLU A 66 -22.55 -20.60 3.38
CA GLU A 66 -22.72 -22.05 3.20
C GLU A 66 -24.24 -22.26 3.06
N THR A 67 -24.84 -23.05 2.18
CA THR A 67 -24.47 -24.31 1.53
C THR A 67 -25.41 -24.50 0.32
N LYS A 68 -24.90 -24.94 -0.84
CA LYS A 68 -25.24 -26.24 -1.45
C LYS A 68 -24.62 -26.38 -2.85
N ALA A 69 -23.91 -27.49 -3.02
CA ALA A 69 -23.20 -27.90 -4.22
C ALA A 69 -24.12 -28.17 -5.42
N ALA A 70 -23.64 -27.77 -6.60
CA ALA A 70 -23.79 -28.49 -7.86
C ALA A 70 -22.62 -28.09 -8.81
N GLU A 71 -21.80 -29.07 -9.16
CA GLU A 71 -20.76 -29.06 -10.21
C GLU A 71 -21.38 -29.68 -11.51
N PRO A 72 -20.80 -29.62 -12.73
CA PRO A 72 -19.89 -28.65 -13.37
C PRO A 72 -20.54 -27.97 -14.58
N ALA A 73 -20.03 -26.80 -15.00
CA ALA A 73 -20.18 -26.35 -16.38
C ALA A 73 -18.83 -25.87 -16.93
N ALA A 74 -18.43 -26.50 -18.03
CA ALA A 74 -17.22 -26.27 -18.81
C ALA A 74 -17.13 -24.82 -19.34
N PRO A 75 -15.96 -24.40 -19.87
CA PRO A 75 -15.47 -23.02 -19.78
C PRO A 75 -16.20 -22.09 -20.74
N ALA A 76 -16.90 -21.09 -20.19
CA ALA A 76 -17.34 -19.95 -20.98
C ALA A 76 -16.18 -18.96 -21.09
N ALA A 77 -15.62 -18.92 -22.31
CA ALA A 77 -14.69 -17.98 -22.90
C ALA A 77 -14.39 -16.70 -22.09
N SER A 78 -13.08 -16.47 -21.91
CA SER A 78 -12.52 -15.15 -21.62
C SER A 78 -13.15 -14.08 -22.51
N PRO A 79 -13.54 -12.91 -22.00
CA PRO A 79 -13.45 -11.72 -22.82
C PRO A 79 -11.95 -11.46 -23.03
N VAL A 80 -11.51 -11.89 -24.20
CA VAL A 80 -10.28 -11.45 -24.84
C VAL A 80 -10.22 -9.93 -24.74
N ALA A 81 -9.02 -9.44 -24.43
CA ALA A 81 -8.65 -8.06 -24.23
C ALA A 81 -9.52 -7.05 -25.00
N THR A 82 -10.11 -6.09 -24.26
CA THR A 82 -10.07 -4.73 -24.76
C THR A 82 -8.67 -4.23 -24.44
N PRO A 83 -7.82 -3.89 -25.43
CA PRO A 83 -6.61 -3.14 -25.15
C PRO A 83 -7.04 -1.93 -24.34
N ALA A 84 -6.60 -1.84 -23.09
CA ALA A 84 -6.58 -0.54 -22.44
C ALA A 84 -5.75 0.32 -23.36
N ALA A 85 -6.42 1.23 -24.07
CA ALA A 85 -5.78 2.22 -24.91
C ALA A 85 -4.57 2.73 -24.12
N PRO A 86 -3.36 2.76 -24.72
CA PRO A 86 -2.20 3.28 -24.02
C PRO A 86 -2.67 4.61 -23.43
N LYS A 87 -2.64 4.74 -22.09
CA LYS A 87 -2.81 6.05 -21.47
C LYS A 87 -1.78 6.88 -22.19
N ALA A 88 -2.27 7.79 -23.03
CA ALA A 88 -1.43 8.63 -23.87
C ALA A 88 -0.35 9.12 -22.94
N SER A 89 0.89 8.70 -23.23
CA SER A 89 2.06 9.29 -22.65
C SER A 89 1.80 10.78 -22.72
N ALA A 90 1.64 11.42 -21.56
CA ALA A 90 1.67 12.88 -21.51
C ALA A 90 2.85 13.27 -22.41
N PRO A 91 2.66 14.21 -23.36
CA PRO A 91 3.65 14.51 -24.38
C PRO A 91 5.01 14.50 -23.71
N ALA A 92 5.92 13.67 -24.22
CA ALA A 92 7.28 13.60 -23.71
C ALA A 92 7.77 15.04 -23.72
N ALA A 93 7.78 15.66 -22.54
CA ALA A 93 8.36 16.97 -22.37
C ALA A 93 9.79 16.79 -22.89
N ALA A 94 10.18 17.63 -23.85
CA ALA A 94 11.53 17.66 -24.38
C ALA A 94 12.52 17.48 -23.21
N PRO A 95 13.59 16.70 -23.39
CA PRO A 95 14.50 16.36 -22.30
C PRO A 95 14.88 17.64 -21.59
N VAL A 96 14.37 17.80 -20.37
CA VAL A 96 14.73 18.94 -19.53
C VAL A 96 16.21 18.75 -19.26
N SER A 97 17.04 19.53 -19.97
CA SER A 97 18.46 19.55 -19.72
C SER A 97 18.66 19.91 -18.26
N THR A 98 19.27 19.01 -17.51
CA THR A 98 19.46 19.15 -16.08
C THR A 98 20.93 19.00 -15.76
N ASN A 99 21.42 19.83 -14.84
CA ASN A 99 22.75 19.67 -14.24
C ASN A 99 22.71 18.71 -13.03
N ALA A 100 21.60 18.00 -12.82
CA ALA A 100 21.49 17.03 -11.74
C ALA A 100 22.29 15.76 -12.08
N THR A 101 23.03 15.23 -11.11
CA THR A 101 23.66 13.91 -11.23
C THR A 101 22.59 12.85 -11.17
N LEU A 102 22.46 12.06 -12.23
CA LEU A 102 21.45 11.01 -12.38
C LEU A 102 22.14 9.64 -12.46
N PRO A 103 21.52 8.56 -11.96
CA PRO A 103 22.06 7.22 -12.13
C PRO A 103 21.90 6.75 -13.58
N ASP A 104 22.86 5.98 -14.10
CA ASP A 104 22.86 5.47 -15.48
C ASP A 104 21.97 4.23 -15.66
N ALA A 105 21.82 3.44 -14.61
CA ALA A 105 21.02 2.22 -14.61
C ALA A 105 20.27 2.06 -13.29
N VAL A 106 19.23 1.22 -13.31
CA VAL A 106 18.57 0.75 -12.08
C VAL A 106 19.60 0.01 -11.23
N SER A 107 19.69 0.37 -9.95
CA SER A 107 20.67 -0.23 -9.05
C SER A 107 20.41 -1.74 -8.89
N PRO A 108 21.45 -2.60 -8.94
CA PRO A 108 21.30 -4.04 -8.76
C PRO A 108 20.75 -4.42 -7.37
N LYS A 109 20.86 -3.50 -6.40
CA LYS A 109 20.22 -3.61 -5.08
C LYS A 109 18.71 -3.86 -5.18
N TYR A 110 18.06 -3.35 -6.23
CA TYR A 110 16.61 -3.44 -6.44
C TYR A 110 16.20 -4.41 -7.55
N SER A 111 17.09 -5.28 -8.04
CA SER A 111 16.81 -6.21 -9.14
C SER A 111 15.64 -7.17 -8.89
N LYS A 112 15.29 -7.41 -7.63
CA LYS A 112 14.18 -8.29 -7.23
C LYS A 112 12.83 -7.57 -7.18
N GLU A 113 12.81 -6.25 -7.35
CA GLU A 113 11.59 -5.46 -7.33
C GLU A 113 11.01 -5.29 -8.73
N ALA A 114 9.70 -5.03 -8.80
CA ALA A 114 9.08 -4.64 -10.07
C ALA A 114 9.76 -3.38 -10.64
N ALA A 115 9.93 -3.31 -11.96
CA ALA A 115 10.74 -2.29 -12.64
C ALA A 115 10.41 -0.84 -12.25
N GLY A 116 9.14 -0.53 -12.01
CA GLY A 116 8.73 0.80 -11.55
C GLY A 116 9.22 1.15 -10.14
N LYS A 117 9.20 0.18 -9.22
CA LYS A 117 9.68 0.35 -7.84
C LYS A 117 11.21 0.42 -7.80
N ALA A 118 11.88 -0.43 -8.57
CA ALA A 118 13.33 -0.41 -8.67
C ALA A 118 13.86 0.93 -9.19
N ARG A 119 13.20 1.53 -10.19
CA ARG A 119 13.49 2.89 -10.67
C ARG A 119 13.26 3.95 -9.59
N LEU A 120 12.14 3.89 -8.87
CA LEU A 120 11.85 4.81 -7.76
C LEU A 120 12.94 4.80 -6.70
N HIS A 121 13.31 3.61 -6.21
CA HIS A 121 14.31 3.50 -5.15
C HIS A 121 15.70 3.90 -5.64
N THR A 122 16.07 3.52 -6.87
CA THR A 122 17.35 3.97 -7.47
C THR A 122 17.42 5.50 -7.54
N CYS A 123 16.36 6.13 -8.05
CA CYS A 123 16.30 7.59 -8.13
C CYS A 123 16.33 8.24 -6.74
N LEU A 124 15.66 7.65 -5.75
CA LEU A 124 15.60 8.19 -4.39
C LEU A 124 16.97 8.11 -3.69
N ASP A 125 17.65 6.98 -3.83
CA ASP A 125 19.01 6.80 -3.30
C ASP A 125 19.96 7.83 -3.92
N GLN A 126 19.92 8.02 -5.24
CA GLN A 126 20.76 9.02 -5.90
C GLN A 126 20.40 10.46 -5.49
N TYR A 127 19.10 10.79 -5.41
CA TYR A 127 18.66 12.12 -4.96
C TYR A 127 19.19 12.45 -3.56
N ASN A 128 19.15 11.47 -2.65
CA ASN A 128 19.65 11.63 -1.29
C ASN A 128 21.18 11.73 -1.25
N ALA A 129 21.90 10.91 -2.04
CA ALA A 129 23.35 11.01 -2.18
C ALA A 129 23.78 12.40 -2.69
N ASN A 130 23.07 12.92 -3.69
CA ASN A 130 23.30 14.23 -4.25
C ASN A 130 23.08 15.39 -3.26
N LYS A 131 22.28 15.20 -2.20
CA LYS A 131 22.06 16.26 -1.20
C LYS A 131 23.36 16.63 -0.48
N ALA A 132 24.27 15.68 -0.29
CA ALA A 132 25.56 15.93 0.38
C ALA A 132 26.45 16.89 -0.42
N THR A 133 26.34 16.86 -1.75
CA THR A 133 27.19 17.64 -2.68
C THR A 133 26.40 18.71 -3.44
N ASN A 134 25.13 18.93 -3.10
CA ASN A 134 24.20 19.79 -3.84
C ASN A 134 24.08 19.43 -5.33
N ALA A 135 24.32 18.17 -5.69
CA ALA A 135 24.33 17.68 -7.07
C ALA A 135 22.93 17.41 -7.66
N ASN A 136 21.85 17.85 -7.00
CA ASN A 136 20.49 17.75 -7.53
C ASN A 136 20.18 18.80 -8.60
N GLY A 137 21.11 19.69 -8.93
CA GLY A 137 20.95 20.69 -9.99
C GLY A 137 19.78 21.65 -9.72
N GLY A 138 19.49 21.95 -8.46
CA GLY A 138 18.34 22.76 -8.03
C GLY A 138 16.99 22.05 -8.10
N LEU A 139 16.92 20.80 -8.56
CA LEU A 139 15.68 20.04 -8.63
C LEU A 139 15.26 19.55 -7.24
N ARG A 140 13.99 19.79 -6.88
CA ARG A 140 13.35 19.09 -5.76
C ARG A 140 12.95 17.69 -6.19
N TRP A 141 12.82 16.77 -5.22
CA TRP A 141 12.40 15.39 -5.46
C TRP A 141 11.19 15.29 -6.39
N ILE A 142 10.11 16.00 -6.04
CA ILE A 142 8.89 16.18 -6.83
C ILE A 142 8.52 17.66 -6.79
N GLN A 143 8.24 18.25 -7.95
CA GLN A 143 7.76 19.62 -8.07
C GLN A 143 6.83 19.77 -9.28
N ARG A 144 6.02 20.83 -9.27
CA ARG A 144 5.14 21.18 -10.39
C ARG A 144 5.99 21.41 -11.64
N GLY A 145 5.64 20.78 -12.76
CA GLY A 145 6.40 20.90 -14.01
C GLY A 145 7.61 19.95 -14.15
N GLY A 146 7.84 19.06 -13.19
CA GLY A 146 8.90 18.06 -13.26
C GLY A 146 9.99 18.29 -12.22
N GLY A 147 10.26 17.26 -11.42
CA GLY A 147 11.31 17.24 -10.41
C GLY A 147 12.37 16.18 -10.70
N TYR A 148 13.31 16.02 -9.77
CA TYR A 148 14.42 15.08 -9.91
C TYR A 148 13.94 13.67 -10.27
N TYR A 149 12.90 13.15 -9.61
CA TYR A 149 12.36 11.83 -9.91
C TYR A 149 11.80 11.73 -11.33
N SER A 150 11.14 12.78 -11.84
CA SER A 150 10.59 12.78 -13.19
C SER A 150 11.71 12.63 -14.24
N VAL A 151 12.81 13.37 -14.07
CA VAL A 151 13.96 13.32 -14.99
C VAL A 151 14.72 12.01 -14.86
N CYS A 152 14.98 11.56 -13.63
CA CYS A 152 15.64 10.28 -13.38
C CYS A 152 14.84 9.08 -13.93
N ASN A 153 13.54 9.04 -13.69
CA ASN A 153 12.69 7.96 -14.19
C ASN A 153 12.55 7.99 -15.73
N ALA A 154 12.61 9.16 -16.36
CA ALA A 154 12.66 9.27 -17.81
C ALA A 154 14.00 8.71 -18.34
N ARG A 155 15.12 9.06 -17.70
CA ARG A 155 16.45 8.56 -18.06
C ARG A 155 16.58 7.05 -17.94
N LEU A 156 16.07 6.45 -16.87
CA LEU A 156 16.13 5.00 -16.64
C LEU A 156 15.11 4.17 -17.45
N LYS A 157 14.22 4.84 -18.20
CA LYS A 157 13.22 4.20 -19.07
C LYS A 157 13.59 4.26 -20.55
N GLY A 158 14.33 5.30 -20.95
CA GLY A 158 14.87 5.45 -22.31
C GLY A 158 16.00 4.48 -22.55
#